data_AF-W8UYN9-F1
#
_entry.id   AF-W8UYN9-F1
#
_cell.length_a   1.000
_cell.length_b   1.000
_cell.length_c   1.000
_cell.angle_alpha   90.00
_cell.angle_beta   90.00
_cell.angle_gamma   90.00
#
_symmetry.space_group_name_H-M   'P 1'
#
loop_
_entity.id
_entity.type
_entity.pdbx_description
1 polymer ?
#
loop_
_entity_poly.entity_id
_entity_poly.type
_entity_poly.pdbx_seq_one_letter_code
_entity_poly.pdbx_strand_id
1 'polypeptide(L)'
;MNKRRYTNEKPRIEKKINTAAMKILIALMPRQYRREVWSRGEGMIYSNCMWYQTWEVVTVDYWGEADSQEAFDILHNRLIDETTDWDGIGYAYDAENSTGEEVDKEKFYSPWRLGNKVGRAEIIRHCRQLVKNGVKWERAA
;
A
#
# COMPACT_ATOMS: atom_id res chain seq x y z
N MET A 1 -13.63 -36.92 -15.32
CA MET A 1 -13.56 -35.46 -15.14
C MET A 1 -13.05 -35.19 -13.71
N ASN A 2 -11.76 -34.88 -13.54
CA ASN A 2 -11.20 -34.61 -12.20
C ASN A 2 -11.77 -33.27 -11.70
N LYS A 3 -12.62 -33.31 -10.66
CA LYS A 3 -13.07 -32.11 -9.96
C LYS A 3 -11.84 -31.42 -9.39
N ARG A 4 -11.43 -30.28 -9.96
CA ARG A 4 -10.41 -29.40 -9.36
C ARG A 4 -10.88 -29.08 -7.94
N ARG A 5 -10.08 -29.44 -6.93
CA ARG A 5 -10.31 -29.02 -5.54
C ARG A 5 -10.25 -27.49 -5.53
N TYR A 6 -11.39 -26.84 -5.32
CA TYR A 6 -11.41 -25.41 -5.01
C TYR A 6 -10.69 -25.22 -3.67
N THR A 7 -9.53 -24.55 -3.68
CA THR A 7 -8.79 -24.21 -2.46
C THR A 7 -9.02 -22.73 -2.13
N ASN A 8 -9.54 -22.45 -0.94
CA ASN A 8 -9.71 -21.08 -0.42
C ASN A 8 -8.37 -20.45 0.01
N GLU A 9 -7.26 -20.96 -0.49
CA GLU A 9 -5.92 -20.57 -0.06
C GLU A 9 -5.60 -19.13 -0.44
N LYS A 10 -5.86 -18.75 -1.70
CA LYS A 10 -5.64 -17.37 -2.18
C LYS A 10 -6.47 -16.34 -1.40
N PRO A 11 -7.82 -16.47 -1.25
CA PRO A 11 -8.63 -15.58 -0.40
C PRO A 11 -8.12 -15.47 1.03
N ARG A 12 -7.67 -16.59 1.59
CA ARG A 12 -7.12 -16.63 2.95
C ARG A 12 -5.81 -15.86 3.05
N ILE A 13 -4.97 -15.91 2.02
CA ILE A 13 -3.73 -15.14 1.94
C ILE A 13 -4.07 -13.64 1.83
N GLU A 14 -4.96 -13.24 0.93
CA GLU A 14 -5.34 -11.82 0.78
C GLU A 14 -5.93 -11.24 2.07
N LYS A 15 -6.85 -11.97 2.70
CA LYS A 15 -7.41 -11.58 4.02
C LYS A 15 -6.32 -11.40 5.08
N LYS A 16 -5.30 -12.27 5.09
CA LYS A 16 -4.18 -12.19 6.04
C LYS A 16 -3.29 -10.98 5.77
N ILE A 17 -2.98 -10.71 4.49
CA ILE A 17 -2.18 -9.55 4.07
C ILE A 17 -2.89 -8.27 4.49
N ASN A 18 -4.16 -8.09 4.12
CA ASN A 18 -4.92 -6.89 4.47
C ASN A 18 -5.13 -6.71 5.98
N THR A 19 -5.36 -7.81 6.71
CA THR A 19 -5.42 -7.74 8.19
C THR A 19 -4.08 -7.32 8.80
N ALA A 20 -2.96 -7.78 8.25
CA ALA A 20 -1.64 -7.36 8.70
C ALA A 20 -1.38 -5.89 8.36
N ALA A 21 -1.71 -5.47 7.15
CA ALA A 21 -1.51 -4.11 6.68
C ALA A 21 -2.29 -3.08 7.53
N MET A 22 -3.57 -3.34 7.79
CA MET A 22 -4.38 -2.47 8.66
C MET A 22 -3.77 -2.31 10.06
N LYS A 23 -3.30 -3.42 10.67
CA LYS A 23 -2.65 -3.35 12.00
C LYS A 23 -1.36 -2.55 11.98
N ILE A 24 -0.58 -2.67 10.89
CA ILE A 24 0.65 -1.92 10.69
C ILE A 24 0.34 -0.44 10.52
N LEU A 25 -0.65 -0.08 9.70
CA LEU A 25 -1.09 1.30 9.51
C LEU A 25 -1.55 1.96 10.81
N ILE A 26 -2.34 1.25 11.63
CA ILE A 26 -2.72 1.74 12.97
C ILE A 26 -1.48 2.04 13.83
N ALA A 27 -0.41 1.26 13.70
CA ALA A 27 0.81 1.44 14.48
C ALA A 27 1.73 2.56 13.95
N LEU A 28 1.87 2.66 12.62
CA LEU A 28 2.71 3.67 11.97
C LEU A 28 2.04 5.05 11.95
N MET A 29 0.71 5.08 11.90
CA MET A 29 -0.11 6.28 11.70
C MET A 29 -1.37 6.29 12.60
N PRO A 30 -1.20 6.25 13.94
CA PRO A 30 -2.30 6.05 14.89
C PRO A 30 -3.36 7.16 14.97
N ARG A 31 -3.04 8.41 14.62
CA ARG A 31 -3.99 9.52 14.52
C ARG A 31 -4.84 9.41 13.26
N GLN A 32 -4.22 9.09 12.13
CA GLN A 32 -4.92 9.01 10.83
C GLN A 32 -5.74 7.73 10.69
N TYR A 33 -5.17 6.59 11.02
CA TYR A 33 -5.81 5.28 10.88
C TYR A 33 -6.13 4.69 12.24
N ARG A 34 -7.12 5.26 12.93
CA ARG A 34 -7.70 4.63 14.13
C ARG A 34 -8.55 3.43 13.75
N ARG A 35 -8.91 2.59 14.74
CA ARG A 35 -9.66 1.35 14.51
C ARG A 35 -11.02 1.60 13.85
N GLU A 36 -11.64 2.73 14.18
CA GLU A 36 -13.00 3.10 13.80
C GLU A 36 -13.11 3.56 12.34
N VAL A 37 -11.99 3.94 11.72
CA VAL A 37 -11.94 4.39 10.32
C VAL A 37 -12.01 3.19 9.35
N TRP A 38 -11.80 1.98 9.86
CA TRP A 38 -11.75 0.76 9.05
C TRP A 38 -13.10 0.08 8.95
N SER A 39 -13.49 -0.23 7.71
CA SER A 39 -14.68 -1.00 7.37
C SER A 39 -14.33 -2.41 6.92
N ARG A 40 -15.33 -3.29 6.99
CA ARG A 40 -15.28 -4.63 6.39
C ARG A 40 -15.88 -4.58 5.00
N GLY A 41 -15.04 -4.77 3.99
CA GLY A 41 -15.43 -4.84 2.58
C GLY A 41 -15.20 -6.20 1.95
N GLU A 42 -15.49 -6.28 0.66
CA GLU A 42 -15.24 -7.45 -0.19
C GLU A 42 -14.23 -7.10 -1.27
N GLY A 43 -13.06 -7.74 -1.22
CA GLY A 43 -12.08 -7.70 -2.29
C GLY A 43 -12.30 -8.85 -3.27
N MET A 44 -11.83 -8.69 -4.51
CA MET A 44 -11.92 -9.73 -5.55
C MET A 44 -10.55 -10.05 -6.15
N ILE A 45 -10.23 -11.34 -6.20
CA ILE A 45 -9.07 -11.82 -6.95
C ILE A 45 -9.49 -11.96 -8.42
N TYR A 46 -9.15 -10.97 -9.25
CA TYR A 46 -9.53 -10.94 -10.67
C TYR A 46 -9.10 -12.17 -11.47
N SER A 47 -7.92 -12.74 -11.18
CA SER A 47 -7.39 -13.89 -11.93
C SER A 47 -8.26 -15.15 -11.87
N ASN A 48 -9.14 -15.27 -10.87
CA ASN A 48 -10.02 -16.42 -10.71
C ASN A 48 -11.41 -16.06 -10.18
N CYS A 49 -11.78 -14.77 -10.21
CA CYS A 49 -13.07 -14.23 -9.76
C CYS A 49 -13.47 -14.69 -8.35
N MET A 50 -12.51 -14.83 -7.43
CA MET A 50 -12.79 -15.27 -6.07
C MET A 50 -12.82 -14.08 -5.11
N TRP A 51 -13.91 -13.99 -4.36
CA TRP A 51 -14.13 -12.94 -3.37
C TRP A 51 -13.46 -13.27 -2.04
N TYR A 52 -13.04 -12.23 -1.32
CA TYR A 52 -12.51 -12.35 0.02
C TYR A 52 -12.91 -11.15 0.89
N GLN A 53 -13.03 -11.39 2.19
CA GLN A 53 -13.30 -10.34 3.16
C GLN A 53 -12.01 -9.56 3.44
N THR A 54 -12.05 -8.25 3.26
CA THR A 54 -10.89 -7.36 3.40
C THR A 54 -11.08 -6.35 4.55
N TRP A 55 -10.09 -5.48 4.72
CA TRP A 55 -10.18 -4.27 5.53
C TRP A 55 -9.90 -3.10 4.61
N GLU A 56 -10.76 -2.10 4.65
CA GLU A 56 -10.71 -0.95 3.76
C GLU A 56 -11.03 0.34 4.50
N VAL A 57 -10.60 1.45 3.95
CA VAL A 57 -11.10 2.77 4.31
C VAL A 57 -12.03 3.22 3.19
N VAL A 58 -13.22 3.69 3.56
CA VAL A 58 -14.20 4.23 2.63
C VAL A 58 -14.25 5.73 2.83
N THR A 59 -14.06 6.47 1.75
CA THR A 59 -14.27 7.92 1.70
C THR A 59 -15.43 8.23 0.78
N VAL A 60 -16.23 9.22 1.15
CA VAL A 60 -17.36 9.68 0.33
C VAL A 60 -17.01 11.09 -0.14
N ASP A 61 -17.08 11.29 -1.45
CA ASP A 61 -16.79 12.60 -2.05
C ASP A 61 -17.97 13.58 -1.89
N TYR A 62 -17.80 14.79 -2.42
CA TYR A 62 -18.84 15.83 -2.37
C TYR A 62 -20.15 15.41 -3.06
N TRP A 63 -20.08 14.55 -4.08
CA TRP A 63 -21.23 14.07 -4.85
C TRP A 63 -21.89 12.85 -4.23
N GLY A 64 -21.35 12.33 -3.13
CA GLY A 64 -21.84 11.12 -2.47
C GLY A 64 -21.29 9.83 -3.05
N GLU A 65 -20.29 9.90 -3.95
CA GLU A 65 -19.62 8.72 -4.50
C GLU A 65 -18.65 8.14 -3.46
N ALA A 66 -18.83 6.87 -3.16
CA ALA A 66 -17.97 6.14 -2.24
C ALA A 66 -16.78 5.56 -3.00
N ASP A 67 -15.57 5.90 -2.55
CA ASP A 67 -14.33 5.26 -2.96
C ASP A 67 -13.80 4.43 -1.79
N SER A 68 -13.37 3.19 -2.06
CA SER A 68 -12.79 2.31 -1.06
C SER A 68 -11.39 1.88 -1.44
N GLN A 69 -10.49 1.90 -0.45
CA GLN A 69 -9.12 1.44 -0.63
C GLN A 69 -8.78 0.36 0.37
N GLU A 70 -8.26 -0.75 -0.14
CA GLU A 70 -7.80 -1.86 0.70
C GLU A 70 -6.59 -1.48 1.55
N ALA A 71 -6.51 -2.05 2.75
CA ALA A 71 -5.47 -1.73 3.72
C ALA A 71 -4.04 -1.94 3.19
N PHE A 72 -3.82 -2.97 2.36
CA PHE A 72 -2.51 -3.20 1.77
C PHE A 72 -2.12 -2.11 0.78
N ASP A 73 -3.05 -1.67 -0.06
CA ASP A 73 -2.78 -0.63 -1.06
C ASP A 73 -2.47 0.71 -0.38
N ILE A 74 -3.24 1.05 0.66
CA ILE A 74 -2.94 2.22 1.51
C ILE A 74 -1.54 2.11 2.13
N LEU A 75 -1.19 0.96 2.72
CA LEU A 75 0.12 0.77 3.35
C LEU A 75 1.25 0.88 2.32
N HIS A 76 1.07 0.30 1.14
CA HIS A 76 2.07 0.31 0.09
C HIS A 76 2.27 1.71 -0.45
N ASN A 77 1.20 2.43 -0.78
CA ASN A 77 1.27 3.82 -1.24
C ASN A 77 1.98 4.70 -0.21
N ARG A 78 1.64 4.57 1.08
CA ARG A 78 2.34 5.31 2.15
C ARG A 78 3.82 4.95 2.26
N LEU A 79 4.18 3.67 2.12
CA LEU A 79 5.60 3.30 2.08
C LEU A 79 6.33 3.94 0.90
N ILE A 80 5.69 3.99 -0.27
CA ILE A 80 6.25 4.65 -1.46
C ILE A 80 6.44 6.15 -1.19
N ASP A 81 5.43 6.83 -0.64
CA ASP A 81 5.49 8.26 -0.32
C ASP A 81 6.65 8.58 0.62
N GLU A 82 6.82 7.79 1.68
CA GLU A 82 7.82 8.00 2.73
C GLU A 82 9.26 7.64 2.32
N THR A 83 9.42 6.88 1.23
CA THR A 83 10.74 6.41 0.79
C THR A 83 11.10 6.87 -0.63
N THR A 84 10.28 7.72 -1.23
CA THR A 84 10.57 8.42 -2.48
C THR A 84 11.17 9.79 -2.17
N ASP A 85 12.29 10.10 -2.80
CA ASP A 85 12.93 11.42 -2.73
C ASP A 85 12.24 12.37 -3.71
N TRP A 86 11.13 12.96 -3.26
CA TRP A 86 10.32 13.88 -4.07
C TRP A 86 11.06 15.16 -4.45
N ASP A 87 11.91 15.67 -3.56
CA ASP A 87 12.71 16.87 -3.82
C ASP A 87 13.77 16.57 -4.88
N GLY A 88 14.48 15.44 -4.76
CA GLY A 88 15.43 14.97 -5.75
C GLY A 88 14.81 14.76 -7.13
N ILE A 89 13.58 14.22 -7.19
CA ILE A 89 12.81 14.12 -8.44
C ILE A 89 12.52 15.50 -9.01
N GLY A 90 12.07 16.45 -8.19
CA GLY A 90 11.79 17.82 -8.61
C GLY A 90 13.01 18.47 -9.24
N TYR A 91 14.16 18.42 -8.56
CA TYR A 91 15.40 18.97 -9.08
C TYR A 91 15.87 18.30 -10.38
N ALA A 92 15.65 16.99 -10.53
CA ALA A 92 16.00 16.29 -11.75
C ALA A 92 15.14 16.74 -12.94
N TYR A 93 13.84 16.97 -12.73
CA TYR A 93 12.96 17.53 -13.77
C TYR A 93 13.33 18.97 -14.12
N ASP A 94 13.64 19.80 -13.14
CA ASP A 94 14.06 21.18 -13.37
C ASP A 94 15.35 21.25 -14.18
N ALA A 95 16.32 20.37 -13.87
CA ALA A 95 17.56 20.25 -14.63
C ALA A 95 17.30 19.86 -16.08
N GLU A 96 16.51 18.81 -16.32
CA GLU A 96 16.17 18.34 -17.67
C GLU A 96 15.43 19.40 -18.49
N ASN A 97 14.50 20.13 -17.88
CA ASN A 97 13.80 21.23 -18.54
C ASN A 97 14.73 22.42 -18.86
N SER A 98 15.79 22.62 -18.08
CA SER A 98 16.72 23.73 -18.25
C SER A 98 17.85 23.41 -19.24
N THR A 99 18.32 22.16 -19.28
CA THR A 99 19.44 21.74 -20.14
C THR A 99 19.00 21.03 -21.42
N GLY A 100 17.80 20.45 -21.42
CA GLY A 100 17.33 19.53 -22.47
C GLY A 100 17.99 18.14 -22.43
N GLU A 101 18.81 17.85 -21.41
CA GLU A 101 19.46 16.56 -21.23
C GLU A 101 18.63 15.65 -20.33
N GLU A 102 18.39 14.41 -20.78
CA GLU A 102 17.65 13.42 -20.00
C GLU A 102 18.41 13.02 -18.73
N VAL A 103 17.75 13.15 -17.58
CA VAL A 103 18.29 12.75 -16.28
C VAL A 103 17.67 11.41 -15.85
N ASP A 104 18.51 10.48 -15.36
CA ASP A 104 18.03 9.25 -14.71
C ASP A 104 17.38 9.55 -13.36
N LYS A 105 16.06 9.32 -13.30
CA LYS A 105 15.22 9.59 -12.13
C LYS A 105 14.93 8.34 -11.29
N GLU A 106 15.30 7.15 -11.79
CA GLU A 106 14.92 5.87 -11.17
C GLU A 106 15.46 5.76 -9.74
N LYS A 107 16.64 6.33 -9.50
CA LYS A 107 17.32 6.38 -8.20
C LYS A 107 16.56 7.11 -7.10
N PHE A 108 15.63 8.00 -7.45
CA PHE A 108 14.88 8.78 -6.46
C PHE A 108 13.57 8.12 -6.03
N TYR A 109 13.01 7.24 -6.86
CA TYR A 109 11.77 6.56 -6.53
C TYR A 109 12.00 5.45 -5.49
N SER A 110 11.00 5.23 -4.62
CA SER A 110 11.05 4.22 -3.55
C SER A 110 11.50 2.82 -3.96
N PRO A 111 12.51 2.20 -3.32
CA PRO A 111 12.96 0.86 -3.65
C PRO A 111 11.91 -0.24 -3.33
N TRP A 112 10.78 0.12 -2.72
CA TRP A 112 9.71 -0.79 -2.33
C TRP A 112 8.54 -0.86 -3.33
N ARG A 113 8.73 -0.40 -4.58
CA ARG A 113 7.78 -0.62 -5.68
C ARG A 113 7.61 -2.13 -5.93
N LEU A 114 6.37 -2.58 -6.09
CA LEU A 114 6.08 -3.98 -6.42
C LEU A 114 6.74 -4.36 -7.74
N GLY A 115 7.36 -5.54 -7.79
CA GLY A 115 8.01 -6.04 -8.99
C GLY A 115 8.65 -7.40 -8.76
N ASN A 116 9.56 -7.79 -9.65
CA ASN A 116 10.18 -9.13 -9.60
C ASN A 116 11.00 -9.38 -8.32
N LYS A 117 11.50 -8.33 -7.66
CA LYS A 117 12.36 -8.41 -6.46
C LYS A 117 11.62 -8.08 -5.16
N VAL A 118 10.49 -7.38 -5.23
CA VAL A 118 9.75 -6.90 -4.06
C VAL A 118 8.30 -7.35 -4.18
N GLY A 119 7.88 -8.24 -3.29
CA GLY A 119 6.51 -8.70 -3.17
C GLY A 119 5.80 -8.13 -1.94
N ARG A 120 4.51 -8.47 -1.84
CA ARG A 120 3.65 -8.04 -0.71
C ARG A 120 4.18 -8.54 0.64
N ALA A 121 4.79 -9.73 0.67
CA ALA A 121 5.33 -10.31 1.90
C ALA A 121 6.56 -9.55 2.41
N GLU A 122 7.45 -9.14 1.50
CA GLU A 122 8.63 -8.33 1.79
C GLU A 122 8.22 -6.96 2.34
N ILE A 123 7.23 -6.31 1.70
CA ILE A 123 6.66 -5.04 2.16
C ILE A 123 6.10 -5.17 3.59
N ILE A 124 5.25 -6.18 3.84
CA ILE A 124 4.68 -6.41 5.17
C ILE A 124 5.78 -6.66 6.21
N ARG A 125 6.81 -7.43 5.86
CA ARG A 125 7.95 -7.70 6.75
C ARG A 125 8.72 -6.42 7.07
N HIS A 126 9.00 -5.61 6.06
CA HIS A 126 9.71 -4.35 6.22
C HIS A 126 8.92 -3.39 7.13
N CYS A 127 7.63 -3.15 6.85
CA CYS A 127 6.82 -2.25 7.65
C CYS A 127 6.64 -2.74 9.10
N ARG A 128 6.59 -4.05 9.34
CA ARG A 128 6.64 -4.60 10.72
C ARG A 128 7.95 -4.25 11.44
N GLN A 129 9.07 -4.25 10.72
CA GLN A 129 10.35 -3.86 11.30
C GLN A 129 10.39 -2.36 11.62
N LEU A 130 9.81 -1.51 10.77
CA LEU A 130 9.64 -0.09 11.08
C LEU A 130 8.84 0.12 12.37
N VAL A 131 7.69 -0.55 12.50
CA VAL A 131 6.89 -0.53 13.74
C VAL A 131 7.70 -1.00 14.94
N LYS A 132 8.43 -2.11 14.81
CA LYS A 132 9.27 -2.65 15.89
C LYS A 132 10.37 -1.66 16.31
N ASN A 133 10.88 -0.87 15.37
CA ASN A 133 11.88 0.16 15.60
C ASN A 133 11.29 1.48 16.12
N GLY A 134 9.97 1.55 16.35
CA GLY A 134 9.29 2.74 16.87
C GLY A 134 9.07 3.86 15.85
N VAL A 135 9.20 3.57 14.55
CA VAL A 135 8.93 4.54 13.49
C VAL A 135 7.46 4.94 13.49
N LYS A 136 7.20 6.22 13.24
CA LYS A 136 5.88 6.79 12.99
C LYS A 136 5.96 7.64 11.72
N TRP A 137 4.98 7.51 10.83
CA TRP A 137 4.89 8.29 9.59
C TRP A 137 4.00 9.53 9.72
N GLU A 138 3.47 9.77 10.91
CA GLU A 138 2.70 10.98 11.15
C GLU A 138 3.66 12.16 11.24
N ARG A 139 3.48 13.14 10.35
CA ARG A 139 4.14 14.44 10.50
C ARG A 139 3.62 15.09 11.78
N ALA A 140 4.53 15.65 12.59
CA ALA A 140 4.15 16.52 13.68
C ALA A 140 3.39 17.71 13.07
N ALA A 141 2.19 17.98 13.60
CA ALA A 141 1.40 19.15 13.24
C ALA A 141 2.12 20.44 13.67
#